data_AF-A0A212F490-F1
#
_entry.id   AF-A0A212F490-F1
#
_cell.length_a   1.000
_cell.length_b   1.000
_cell.length_c   1.000
_cell.angle_alpha   90.00
_cell.angle_beta   90.00
_cell.angle_gamma   90.00
#
_symmetry.space_group_name_H-M   'P 1'
#
loop_
_entity.id
_entity.type
_entity.pdbx_description
1 polymer ?
#
loop_
_entity_poly.entity_id
_entity_poly.type
_entity_poly.pdbx_seq_one_letter_code
_entity_poly.pdbx_strand_id
1 'polypeptide(L)'
;MAVTANKFIILKSFSKVKIFTAAKILSCASYSTSSETNKIYSNINEAVKDIKDGSKILVGGFGLCGIPENLIKAVNNKTVSGLTVVSNNA
;
A
#
# COMPACT_ATOMS: atom_id res chain seq x y z
N MET A 1 -38.87 -49.10 31.01
CA MET A 1 -38.72 -49.47 29.58
C MET A 1 -39.19 -48.29 28.73
N ALA A 2 -38.52 -48.06 27.60
CA ALA A 2 -38.64 -46.93 26.68
C ALA A 2 -37.77 -45.69 26.99
N VAL A 3 -36.45 -45.91 26.98
CA VAL A 3 -35.49 -44.91 26.49
C VAL A 3 -35.16 -45.35 25.07
N THR A 4 -35.57 -44.59 24.04
CA THR A 4 -34.88 -44.43 22.74
C THR A 4 -35.71 -43.50 21.83
N ALA A 5 -34.99 -42.61 21.14
CA ALA A 5 -35.40 -41.82 19.97
C ALA A 5 -36.29 -40.58 20.19
N ASN A 6 -35.66 -39.46 20.56
CA ASN A 6 -35.96 -38.19 19.88
C ASN A 6 -34.79 -37.19 19.87
N LYS A 7 -33.61 -37.64 19.44
CA LYS A 7 -32.43 -36.78 19.22
C LYS A 7 -32.50 -35.98 17.90
N PHE A 8 -33.65 -35.93 17.23
CA PHE A 8 -33.76 -35.42 15.86
C PHE A 8 -34.46 -34.06 15.70
N ILE A 9 -34.94 -33.45 16.80
CA ILE A 9 -35.75 -32.20 16.73
C ILE A 9 -34.93 -30.92 17.02
N ILE A 10 -33.72 -31.01 17.59
CA ILE A 10 -32.87 -29.84 17.91
C ILE A 10 -31.81 -29.56 16.82
N LEU A 11 -32.20 -29.60 15.54
CA LEU A 11 -31.30 -29.18 14.44
C LEU A 11 -31.96 -28.22 13.44
N LYS A 12 -33.21 -27.82 13.64
CA LYS A 12 -33.93 -26.95 12.69
C LYS A 12 -34.00 -25.46 13.04
N SER A 13 -33.42 -24.99 14.14
CA SER A 13 -33.61 -23.58 14.59
C SER A 13 -32.34 -22.74 14.72
N PHE A 14 -31.27 -23.01 13.96
CA PHE A 14 -30.02 -22.22 14.03
C PHE A 14 -29.39 -21.86 12.68
N SER A 15 -30.13 -21.93 11.57
CA SER A 15 -29.55 -21.74 10.22
C SER A 15 -29.71 -20.34 9.62
N LYS A 16 -30.45 -19.41 10.24
CA LYS A 16 -30.72 -18.08 9.63
C LYS A 16 -29.90 -16.91 10.17
N VAL A 17 -29.12 -17.08 11.25
CA VAL A 17 -28.36 -15.97 11.88
C VAL A 17 -26.91 -15.85 11.35
N LYS A 18 -26.36 -16.86 10.66
CA LYS A 18 -24.99 -16.83 10.12
C LYS A 18 -24.83 -16.16 8.75
N ILE A 19 -25.91 -15.95 8.00
CA ILE A 19 -25.85 -15.49 6.61
C ILE A 19 -25.68 -13.97 6.47
N PHE A 20 -26.16 -13.17 7.43
CA PHE A 20 -26.10 -11.71 7.33
C PHE A 20 -24.71 -11.11 7.66
N THR A 21 -23.86 -11.84 8.41
CA THR A 21 -22.52 -11.36 8.78
C THR A 21 -21.50 -11.57 7.66
N ALA A 22 -21.67 -12.61 6.83
CA ALA A 22 -20.75 -12.94 5.75
C ALA A 22 -20.71 -11.86 4.64
N ALA A 23 -21.85 -11.23 4.34
CA ALA A 23 -21.93 -10.18 3.32
C ALA A 23 -21.14 -8.90 3.69
N LYS A 24 -21.05 -8.56 5.00
CA LYS A 24 -20.23 -7.44 5.49
C LYS A 24 -18.74 -7.73 5.48
N ILE A 25 -18.34 -8.98 5.77
CA ILE A 25 -16.93 -9.41 5.70
C ILE A 25 -16.45 -9.38 4.24
N LEU A 26 -17.30 -9.83 3.31
CA LEU A 26 -16.97 -9.82 1.88
C LEU A 26 -16.85 -8.40 1.31
N SER A 27 -17.66 -7.44 1.77
CA SER A 27 -17.53 -6.06 1.27
C SER A 27 -16.22 -5.40 1.71
N CYS A 28 -15.71 -5.67 2.91
CA CYS A 28 -14.42 -5.16 3.37
C CYS A 28 -13.22 -5.73 2.58
N ALA A 29 -13.31 -6.97 2.09
CA ALA A 29 -12.24 -7.57 1.28
C ALA A 29 -12.09 -6.88 -0.10
N SER A 30 -13.17 -6.34 -0.65
CA SER A 30 -13.15 -5.57 -1.92
C SER A 30 -12.59 -4.15 -1.78
N TYR A 31 -12.51 -3.61 -0.55
CA TYR A 31 -11.80 -2.35 -0.26
C TYR A 31 -10.32 -2.57 0.11
N SER A 32 -9.87 -3.84 0.20
CA SER A 32 -8.46 -4.14 0.34
C SER A 32 -7.76 -3.66 -0.92
N THR A 33 -6.95 -2.61 -0.79
CA THR A 33 -6.21 -2.00 -1.89
C THR A 33 -5.08 -2.92 -2.35
N SER A 34 -5.39 -4.00 -3.07
CA SER A 34 -4.37 -4.66 -3.89
C SER A 34 -4.13 -3.77 -5.11
N SER A 35 -3.31 -2.72 -4.92
CA SER A 35 -2.77 -1.95 -6.04
C SER A 35 -1.88 -2.90 -6.85
N GLU A 36 -2.32 -3.26 -8.05
CA GLU A 36 -1.66 -4.16 -9.01
C GLU A 36 -0.26 -3.66 -9.48
N THR A 37 0.21 -2.50 -9.01
CA THR A 37 1.52 -1.94 -9.37
C THR A 37 2.45 -1.97 -8.16
N ASN A 38 3.42 -2.88 -8.18
CA ASN A 38 4.50 -2.90 -7.21
C ASN A 38 5.34 -1.61 -7.36
N LYS A 39 5.45 -0.82 -6.29
CA LYS A 39 6.20 0.46 -6.26
C LYS A 39 7.64 0.27 -5.77
N ILE A 40 8.07 -0.97 -5.58
CA ILE A 40 9.43 -1.30 -5.18
C ILE A 40 10.27 -1.40 -6.46
N TYR A 41 11.26 -0.51 -6.57
CA TYR A 41 12.21 -0.51 -7.67
C TYR A 41 13.46 -1.29 -7.28
N SER A 42 13.89 -2.25 -8.10
CA SER A 42 15.15 -2.99 -7.89
C SER A 42 16.39 -2.15 -8.19
N ASN A 43 16.24 -1.05 -8.95
CA ASN A 43 17.33 -0.15 -9.33
C ASN A 43 16.90 1.29 -9.12
N ILE A 44 17.80 2.10 -8.54
CA ILE A 44 17.54 3.50 -8.24
C ILE A 44 17.41 4.39 -9.49
N ASN A 45 18.08 4.01 -10.59
CA ASN A 45 18.01 4.74 -11.85
C ASN A 45 16.60 4.69 -12.46
N GLU A 46 15.87 3.59 -12.26
CA GLU A 46 14.46 3.48 -12.69
C GLU A 46 13.57 4.40 -11.85
N ALA A 47 13.85 4.54 -10.54
CA ALA A 47 13.07 5.39 -9.65
C ALA A 47 13.19 6.89 -9.96
N VAL A 48 14.29 7.32 -10.58
CA VAL A 48 14.52 8.73 -10.94
C VAL A 48 14.35 9.00 -12.43
N LYS A 49 14.00 7.99 -13.24
CA LYS A 49 14.09 8.00 -14.71
C LYS A 49 13.29 9.13 -15.37
N ASP A 50 12.14 9.44 -14.82
CA ASP A 50 11.17 10.44 -15.28
C ASP A 50 11.56 11.90 -15.03
N ILE A 51 12.59 12.14 -14.19
CA ILE A 51 13.13 13.49 -13.94
C ILE A 51 13.83 14.03 -15.19
N LYS A 52 13.37 15.18 -15.67
CA LYS A 52 13.85 15.91 -16.85
C LYS A 52 14.41 17.29 -16.46
N ASP A 53 15.04 17.97 -17.42
CA ASP A 53 15.45 19.37 -17.26
C ASP A 53 14.28 20.27 -16.85
N GLY A 54 14.56 21.29 -16.02
CA GLY A 54 13.54 22.23 -15.55
C GLY A 54 12.55 21.66 -14.53
N SER A 55 12.68 20.38 -14.13
CA SER A 55 11.76 19.75 -13.18
C SER A 55 11.81 20.43 -11.81
N LYS A 56 10.66 20.45 -11.13
CA LYS A 56 10.55 20.92 -9.74
C LYS A 56 10.57 19.71 -8.81
N ILE A 57 11.55 19.66 -7.91
CA ILE A 57 11.77 18.52 -7.02
C ILE A 57 11.65 19.00 -5.57
N LEU A 58 10.83 18.31 -4.80
CA LEU A 58 10.66 18.55 -3.37
C LEU A 58 11.52 17.51 -2.63
N VAL A 59 12.45 17.98 -1.82
CA VAL A 59 13.42 17.13 -1.12
C VAL A 59 13.20 17.26 0.38
N GLY A 60 12.95 16.11 1.02
CA GLY A 60 12.85 16.02 2.48
C GLY A 60 14.22 16.00 3.16
N GLY A 61 14.22 16.26 4.47
CA GLY A 61 15.40 16.22 5.33
C GLY A 61 15.59 17.51 6.14
N PHE A 62 16.40 17.43 7.19
CA PHE A 62 16.83 18.56 8.01
C PHE A 62 18.33 18.48 8.25
N GLY A 63 19.10 19.38 7.63
CA GLY A 63 20.55 19.25 7.53
C GLY A 63 20.91 17.92 6.86
N LEU A 64 21.58 17.03 7.60
CA LEU A 64 21.94 15.68 7.13
C LEU A 64 20.96 14.59 7.59
N CYS A 65 19.99 14.92 8.44
CA CYS A 65 19.03 13.95 8.95
C CYS A 65 17.89 13.73 7.95
N GLY A 66 17.63 12.47 7.58
CA GLY A 66 16.49 12.09 6.74
C GLY A 66 16.60 12.49 5.26
N ILE A 67 17.80 12.83 4.78
CA ILE A 67 18.02 13.12 3.36
C ILE A 67 17.97 11.83 2.52
N PRO A 68 17.39 11.86 1.30
CA PRO A 68 17.36 10.70 0.41
C PRO A 68 18.69 10.56 -0.35
N GLU A 69 19.78 10.26 0.36
CA GLU A 69 21.17 10.28 -0.16
C GLU A 69 21.35 9.48 -1.45
N ASN A 70 20.77 8.28 -1.51
CA ASN A 70 20.89 7.43 -2.70
C ASN A 70 20.18 8.06 -3.92
N LEU A 71 19.01 8.69 -3.72
CA LEU A 71 18.28 9.34 -4.81
C LEU A 71 19.02 10.61 -5.28
N ILE A 72 19.61 11.37 -4.35
CA ILE A 72 20.43 12.54 -4.67
C ILE A 72 21.62 12.12 -5.55
N LYS A 73 22.34 11.04 -5.17
CA LYS A 73 23.43 10.48 -5.98
C LYS A 73 22.95 10.06 -7.38
N ALA A 74 21.79 9.40 -7.48
CA ALA A 74 21.24 8.97 -8.75
C ALA A 74 20.87 10.15 -9.67
N VAL A 75 20.28 11.21 -9.12
CA VAL A 75 19.98 12.44 -9.88
C VAL A 75 21.26 13.17 -10.27
N ASN A 76 22.26 13.25 -9.39
CA ASN A 76 23.55 13.88 -9.67
C ASN A 76 24.33 13.18 -10.81
N ASN A 77 24.12 11.88 -11.00
CA ASN A 77 24.72 11.12 -12.10
C ASN A 77 23.99 11.32 -13.44
N LYS A 78 22.80 11.92 -13.44
CA LYS A 78 22.06 12.23 -14.67
C LYS A 78 22.53 13.56 -15.24
N THR A 79 22.51 13.68 -16.56
CA THR A 79 22.77 14.92 -17.28
C THR A 79 21.54 15.82 -17.31
N VAL A 80 20.94 16.09 -16.15
CA VAL A 80 19.77 16.98 -16.02
C VAL A 80 20.16 18.34 -15.44
N SER A 81 19.55 19.41 -15.93
CA SER A 81 19.88 20.79 -15.58
C SER A 81 18.65 21.67 -15.36
N GLY A 82 18.84 22.83 -14.75
CA GLY A 82 17.76 23.79 -14.49
C GLY A 82 16.70 23.31 -13.48
N LEU A 83 17.04 22.37 -12.60
CA LEU A 83 16.12 21.86 -11.58
C LEU A 83 15.75 22.96 -10.58
N THR A 84 14.46 23.12 -10.29
CA THR A 84 14.02 23.91 -9.14
C THR A 84 13.89 22.98 -7.95
N VAL A 85 14.76 23.11 -6.94
CA VAL A 85 14.71 22.27 -5.75
C VAL A 85 14.10 23.05 -4.60
N VAL A 86 13.13 22.44 -3.91
CA VAL A 86 12.56 22.95 -2.67
C VAL A 86 12.98 22.02 -1.54
N SER A 87 13.72 22.55 -0.58
CA SER A 87 14.25 21.83 0.58
C SER A 87 14.14 22.73 1.81
N ASN A 88 14.12 22.12 2.99
CA ASN A 88 14.18 22.87 4.25
C ASN A 88 15.54 23.57 4.41
N ASN A 89 16.60 22.96 3.90
CA ASN A 89 17.94 23.51 3.88
C ASN A 89 18.28 23.84 2.42
N ALA A 90 18.40 25.14 2.13
CA ALA A 90 18.78 25.67 0.83
C ALA A 90 20.30 25.65 0.67
#